data_AF-A0A178D221-F1
#
_entry.id   AF-A0A178D221-F1
#
_cell.length_a   1.000
_cell.length_b   1.000
_cell.length_c   1.000
_cell.angle_alpha   90.00
_cell.angle_beta   90.00
_cell.angle_gamma   90.00
#
_symmetry.space_group_name_H-M   'P 1'
#
loop_
_entity.id
_entity.type
_entity.pdbx_description
1 polymer ?
#
loop_
_entity_poly.entity_id
_entity_poly.type
_entity_poly.pdbx_seq_one_letter_code
_entity_poly.pdbx_strand_id
1 'polypeptide(L)'
;MYWSIVVPLYGISFFLPTIIKELGYTSATAQLLTVPIYITAAILAVIVGWASDRATKRGASRWPYIFFPVCAILVGFVIAIAGSAAGDIPGVVYAGVFIATCGIYPAFPGNVTWIANNLAGSYKRSVGMALQIGLGNLGGAMASNFYRSVDAPKYLLGHGLEIMFVVFGLVAIIALRISYGVINKKRERSGAAEGLTDEQLADLGDKSPSFRYTL
;
A
#
# COMPACT_ATOMS: atom_id res chain seq x y z
N MET A 1 2.40 -3.61 -6.96
CA MET A 1 1.47 -3.42 -5.82
C MET A 1 2.22 -3.13 -4.52
N TYR A 2 3.15 -3.96 -4.05
CA TYR A 2 3.83 -3.70 -2.76
C TYR A 2 4.63 -2.39 -2.74
N TRP A 3 5.38 -2.09 -3.81
CA TRP A 3 6.12 -0.83 -3.95
C TRP A 3 5.26 0.44 -3.88
N SER A 4 3.98 0.38 -4.22
CA SER A 4 3.11 1.57 -4.16
C SER A 4 2.78 2.03 -2.75
N ILE A 5 3.14 1.23 -1.75
CA ILE A 5 2.96 1.55 -0.32
C ILE A 5 4.34 1.72 0.31
N VAL A 6 5.27 0.82 0.00
CA VAL A 6 6.61 0.79 0.61
C VAL A 6 7.49 1.94 0.17
N VAL A 7 7.46 2.32 -1.11
CA VAL A 7 8.25 3.46 -1.61
C VAL A 7 7.78 4.76 -0.92
N PRO A 8 6.47 5.09 -0.89
CA PRO A 8 6.00 6.25 -0.14
C PRO A 8 6.19 6.19 1.36
N LEU A 9 6.10 5.00 1.96
CA LEU A 9 6.41 4.79 3.37
C LEU A 9 7.85 5.23 3.68
N TYR A 10 8.81 4.77 2.88
CA TYR A 10 10.21 5.15 3.07
C TYR A 10 10.47 6.62 2.75
N GLY A 11 9.89 7.15 1.67
CA GLY A 11 10.00 8.56 1.32
C GLY A 11 9.52 9.48 2.44
N ILE A 12 8.31 9.24 2.97
CA ILE A 12 7.80 9.99 4.11
C ILE A 12 8.67 9.75 5.35
N SER A 13 9.01 8.52 5.68
CA SER A 13 9.78 8.24 6.91
C SER A 13 11.15 8.92 6.92
N PHE A 14 11.83 9.00 5.78
CA PHE A 14 13.14 9.63 5.67
C PHE A 14 13.08 11.15 5.56
N PHE A 15 12.07 11.69 4.87
CA PHE A 15 12.06 13.11 4.50
C PHE A 15 10.99 13.93 5.20
N LEU A 16 10.06 13.34 5.95
CA LEU A 16 9.00 14.08 6.66
C LEU A 16 9.54 15.18 7.58
N PRO A 17 10.55 14.95 8.45
CA PRO A 17 11.10 16.02 9.28
C PRO A 17 11.76 17.12 8.44
N THR A 18 12.42 16.75 7.35
CA THR A 18 13.06 17.69 6.42
C THR A 18 12.03 18.55 5.70
N ILE A 19 10.97 17.94 5.16
CA ILE A 19 9.87 18.65 4.52
C ILE A 19 9.27 19.66 5.50
N ILE A 20 8.94 19.24 6.73
CA ILE A 20 8.36 20.14 7.75
C ILE A 20 9.35 21.25 8.14
N LYS A 21 10.65 20.96 8.21
CA LYS A 21 11.66 21.99 8.49
C LYS A 21 11.71 23.05 7.39
N GLU A 22 11.65 22.65 6.12
CA GLU A 22 11.63 23.57 4.97
C GLU A 22 10.39 24.47 4.96
N LEU A 23 9.32 24.09 5.66
CA LEU A 23 8.13 24.94 5.87
C LEU A 23 8.35 26.12 6.84
N GLY A 24 9.57 26.29 7.37
CA GLY A 24 9.93 27.38 8.28
C GLY A 24 9.92 27.02 9.77
N TYR A 25 9.72 25.74 10.12
CA TYR A 25 9.78 25.26 11.50
C TYR A 25 11.22 24.93 11.92
N THR A 26 11.51 25.06 13.22
CA THR A 26 12.80 24.58 13.76
C THR A 26 12.88 23.06 13.68
N SER A 27 14.10 22.50 13.64
CA SER A 27 14.32 21.05 13.58
C SER A 27 13.62 20.28 14.72
N ALA A 28 13.60 20.86 15.94
CA ALA A 28 12.93 20.26 17.09
C ALA A 28 11.40 20.29 16.94
N THR A 29 10.84 21.42 16.50
CA THR A 29 9.40 21.54 16.24
C THR A 29 8.96 20.62 15.11
N ALA A 30 9.76 20.51 14.04
CA ALA A 30 9.46 19.64 12.90
C ALA A 30 9.32 18.17 13.30
N GLN A 31 10.22 17.66 14.15
CA GLN A 31 10.12 16.31 14.69
C GLN A 31 8.88 16.12 15.56
N LEU A 32 8.56 17.09 16.44
CA LEU A 32 7.35 17.04 17.27
C LEU A 32 6.08 17.01 16.41
N LEU A 33 6.06 17.72 15.28
CA LEU A 33 4.93 17.72 14.34
C LEU A 33 4.74 16.39 13.59
N THR A 34 5.74 15.50 13.57
CA THR A 34 5.57 14.14 13.03
C THR A 34 4.85 13.19 13.99
N VAL A 35 4.95 13.43 15.30
CA VAL A 35 4.35 12.59 16.34
C VAL A 35 2.83 12.42 16.14
N PRO A 36 2.02 13.48 15.99
CA PRO A 36 0.59 13.33 15.79
C PRO A 36 0.25 12.56 14.50
N ILE A 37 1.05 12.74 13.43
CA ILE A 37 0.87 12.02 12.17
C ILE A 37 0.98 10.51 12.41
N TYR A 38 2.07 10.06 13.06
CA TYR A 38 2.29 8.64 13.31
C TYR A 38 1.30 8.04 14.31
N ILE A 39 0.89 8.79 15.34
CA ILE A 39 -0.14 8.32 16.29
C ILE A 39 -1.47 8.09 15.57
N THR A 40 -1.93 9.05 14.77
CA THR A 40 -3.18 8.91 14.01
C THR A 40 -3.09 7.76 13.01
N ALA A 41 -1.95 7.64 12.30
CA ALA A 41 -1.72 6.55 11.36
C ALA A 41 -1.73 5.17 12.04
N ALA A 42 -1.15 5.04 13.24
CA ALA A 42 -1.17 3.81 14.02
C ALA A 42 -2.59 3.43 14.47
N ILE A 43 -3.37 4.39 14.97
CA ILE A 43 -4.78 4.17 15.35
C ILE A 43 -5.59 3.71 14.13
N LEU A 44 -5.44 4.39 12.99
CA LEU A 44 -6.14 4.02 11.75
C LEU A 44 -5.72 2.63 11.25
N ALA A 45 -4.44 2.27 11.38
CA ALA A 45 -3.96 0.96 10.96
C ALA A 45 -4.64 -0.17 11.76
N VAL A 46 -4.80 0.02 13.07
CA VAL A 46 -5.52 -0.94 13.93
C VAL A 46 -7.01 -1.00 13.56
N ILE A 47 -7.67 0.14 13.38
CA ILE A 47 -9.10 0.19 13.05
C ILE A 47 -9.38 -0.46 11.69
N VAL A 48 -8.62 -0.10 10.66
CA VAL A 48 -8.80 -0.64 9.30
C VAL A 48 -8.44 -2.13 9.27
N GLY A 49 -7.38 -2.54 9.97
CA GLY A 49 -7.01 -3.96 10.10
C GLY A 49 -8.13 -4.78 10.75
N TRP A 50 -8.63 -4.32 11.90
CA TRP A 50 -9.74 -4.96 12.59
C TRP A 50 -11.03 -5.00 11.75
N ALA A 51 -11.34 -3.91 11.05
CA ALA A 51 -12.50 -3.85 10.15
C ALA A 51 -12.36 -4.82 8.97
N SER A 52 -11.16 -4.91 8.37
CA SER A 52 -10.84 -5.84 7.28
C SER A 52 -11.01 -7.30 7.73
N ASP A 53 -10.48 -7.65 8.90
CA ASP A 53 -10.61 -9.00 9.45
C ASP A 53 -12.06 -9.36 9.77
N ARG A 54 -12.82 -8.43 10.36
CA ARG A 54 -14.24 -8.62 10.65
C ARG A 54 -15.08 -8.76 9.38
N ALA A 55 -14.78 -7.97 8.35
CA ALA A 55 -15.43 -8.06 7.05
C ALA A 55 -15.15 -9.41 6.38
N THR A 56 -13.90 -9.87 6.42
CA THR A 56 -13.52 -11.18 5.88
C THR A 56 -14.25 -12.32 6.58
N LYS A 57 -14.31 -12.30 7.92
CA LYS A 57 -15.04 -13.32 8.70
C LYS A 57 -16.53 -13.37 8.35
N ARG A 58 -17.09 -12.27 7.84
CA ARG A 58 -18.48 -12.15 7.38
C ARG A 58 -18.67 -12.45 5.89
N GLY A 59 -17.62 -12.90 5.19
CA GLY A 59 -17.66 -13.22 3.77
C GLY A 59 -17.56 -12.01 2.83
N ALA A 60 -17.29 -10.81 3.35
CA ALA A 60 -17.07 -9.64 2.52
C ALA A 60 -15.65 -9.59 1.93
N SER A 61 -15.49 -8.97 0.77
CA SER A 61 -14.19 -8.79 0.11
C SER A 61 -13.24 -7.89 0.91
N ARG A 62 -11.95 -8.25 0.92
CA ARG A 62 -10.85 -7.53 1.57
C ARG A 62 -10.36 -6.34 0.73
N TRP A 63 -10.55 -6.40 -0.59
CA TRP A 63 -10.22 -5.34 -1.55
C TRP A 63 -10.48 -3.89 -1.10
N PRO A 64 -11.65 -3.52 -0.52
CA PRO A 64 -11.93 -2.12 -0.21
C PRO A 64 -11.00 -1.56 0.85
N TYR A 65 -10.60 -2.41 1.81
CA TYR A 65 -9.72 -2.06 2.92
C TYR A 65 -8.26 -1.84 2.50
N ILE A 66 -7.94 -2.12 1.23
CA ILE A 66 -6.63 -1.85 0.63
C ILE A 66 -6.76 -0.72 -0.39
N PHE A 67 -7.83 -0.73 -1.19
CA PHE A 67 -8.07 0.27 -2.22
C PHE A 67 -8.25 1.68 -1.64
N PHE A 68 -9.14 1.85 -0.64
CA PHE A 68 -9.41 3.19 -0.09
C PHE A 68 -8.21 3.82 0.61
N PRO A 69 -7.42 3.08 1.44
CA PRO A 69 -6.19 3.63 1.98
C PRO A 69 -5.21 4.05 0.89
N VAL A 70 -4.99 3.26 -0.16
CA VAL A 70 -4.08 3.63 -1.26
C VAL A 70 -4.59 4.87 -2.03
N CYS A 71 -5.90 5.03 -2.20
CA CYS A 71 -6.47 6.27 -2.72
C CYS A 71 -6.20 7.47 -1.80
N ALA A 72 -6.27 7.30 -0.48
CA ALA A 72 -5.91 8.35 0.47
C ALA A 72 -4.43 8.73 0.36
N ILE A 73 -3.53 7.76 0.11
CA ILE A 73 -2.12 8.03 -0.19
C ILE A 73 -2.00 8.96 -1.41
N LEU A 74 -2.69 8.62 -2.51
CA LEU A 74 -2.68 9.41 -3.73
C LEU A 74 -3.16 10.84 -3.48
N VAL A 75 -4.31 10.98 -2.82
CA VAL A 75 -4.89 12.30 -2.50
C VAL A 75 -3.93 13.11 -1.63
N GLY A 76 -3.31 12.49 -0.62
CA GLY A 76 -2.35 13.16 0.25
C GLY A 76 -1.15 13.72 -0.51
N PHE A 77 -0.52 12.93 -1.39
CA PHE A 77 0.60 13.43 -2.20
C PHE A 77 0.18 14.44 -3.27
N VAL A 78 -1.03 14.31 -3.84
CA VAL A 78 -1.57 15.32 -4.77
C VAL A 78 -1.80 16.66 -4.06
N ILE A 79 -2.30 16.65 -2.83
CA ILE A 79 -2.42 17.86 -2.02
C ILE A 79 -1.04 18.42 -1.69
N ALA A 80 -0.07 17.58 -1.32
CA ALA A 80 1.28 18.02 -0.99
C ALA A 80 1.97 18.68 -2.20
N ILE A 81 1.96 18.04 -3.37
CA ILE A 81 2.58 18.61 -4.58
C ILE A 81 1.87 19.88 -5.04
N ALA A 82 0.54 19.95 -4.93
CA ALA A 82 -0.21 21.15 -5.26
C ALA A 82 0.11 22.30 -4.30
N GLY A 83 0.24 22.02 -3.00
CA GLY A 83 0.66 23.00 -2.00
C GLY A 83 2.06 23.55 -2.27
N SER A 84 3.01 22.69 -2.61
CA SER A 84 4.37 23.09 -3.00
C SER A 84 4.41 23.86 -4.32
N ALA A 85 3.57 23.51 -5.29
CA ALA A 85 3.50 24.19 -6.58
C ALA A 85 2.80 25.56 -6.52
N ALA A 86 1.76 25.71 -5.68
CA ALA A 86 0.92 26.90 -5.60
C ALA A 86 1.51 28.07 -4.77
N GLY A 87 2.77 27.97 -4.34
CA GLY A 87 3.43 29.00 -3.52
C GLY A 87 4.05 28.47 -2.23
N ASP A 88 4.18 27.16 -2.09
CA ASP A 88 4.79 26.50 -0.93
C ASP A 88 4.07 26.78 0.39
N ILE A 89 2.75 26.51 0.40
CA ILE A 89 1.88 26.81 1.54
C ILE A 89 2.09 25.74 2.63
N PRO A 90 2.70 26.06 3.79
CA PRO A 90 3.06 25.10 4.81
C PRO A 90 1.92 24.20 5.30
N GLY A 91 0.76 24.80 5.57
CA GLY A 91 -0.39 24.07 6.08
C GLY A 91 -0.94 23.03 5.09
N VAL A 92 -0.86 23.33 3.78
CA VAL A 92 -1.36 22.43 2.73
C VAL A 92 -0.42 21.25 2.54
N VAL A 93 0.89 21.49 2.51
CA VAL A 93 1.90 20.43 2.40
C VAL A 93 1.82 19.52 3.63
N TYR A 94 1.74 20.10 4.83
CA TYR A 94 1.58 19.33 6.07
C TYR A 94 0.31 18.46 6.06
N ALA A 95 -0.85 19.04 5.68
CA ALA A 95 -2.09 18.29 5.59
C ALA A 95 -2.04 17.16 4.54
N GLY A 96 -1.40 17.41 3.39
CA GLY A 96 -1.21 16.40 2.35
C GLY A 96 -0.38 15.21 2.85
N VAL A 97 0.76 15.47 3.49
CA VAL A 97 1.61 14.41 4.02
C VAL A 97 0.96 13.70 5.23
N PHE A 98 0.18 14.41 6.04
CA PHE A 98 -0.63 13.82 7.11
C PHE A 98 -1.61 12.78 6.56
N ILE A 99 -2.40 13.17 5.54
CA ILE A 99 -3.38 12.28 4.88
C ILE A 99 -2.67 11.10 4.21
N ALA A 100 -1.55 11.35 3.53
CA ALA A 100 -0.78 10.30 2.87
C ALA A 100 -0.31 9.25 3.89
N THR A 101 0.25 9.69 5.02
CA THR A 101 0.73 8.80 6.08
C THR A 101 -0.41 7.98 6.70
N CYS A 102 -1.57 8.62 6.92
CA CYS A 102 -2.77 7.94 7.39
C CYS A 102 -3.28 6.86 6.43
N GLY A 103 -3.00 6.96 5.12
CA GLY A 103 -3.31 5.92 4.14
C GLY A 103 -2.25 4.81 4.06
N ILE A 104 -0.98 5.14 4.21
CA ILE A 104 0.15 4.20 4.05
C ILE A 104 0.11 3.09 5.11
N TYR A 105 0.01 3.46 6.40
CA TYR A 105 0.12 2.50 7.50
C TYR A 105 -0.99 1.44 7.52
N PRO A 106 -2.27 1.78 7.26
CA PRO A 106 -3.32 0.79 7.08
C PRO A 106 -3.17 -0.07 5.83
N ALA A 107 -2.68 0.50 4.72
CA ALA A 107 -2.54 -0.21 3.45
C ALA A 107 -1.49 -1.33 3.50
N PHE A 108 -0.41 -1.11 4.25
CA PHE A 108 0.74 -2.01 4.34
C PHE A 108 0.39 -3.44 4.81
N PRO A 109 -0.21 -3.65 6.00
CA PRO A 109 -0.57 -5.00 6.46
C PRO A 109 -1.64 -5.64 5.57
N GLY A 110 -2.58 -4.84 5.04
CA GLY A 110 -3.59 -5.34 4.10
C GLY A 110 -2.97 -5.92 2.83
N ASN A 111 -1.96 -5.25 2.27
CA ASN A 111 -1.23 -5.71 1.09
C ASN A 111 -0.51 -7.05 1.32
N VAL A 112 0.22 -7.15 2.43
CA VAL A 112 0.96 -8.38 2.79
C VAL A 112 0.00 -9.54 2.97
N THR A 113 -1.08 -9.33 3.72
CA THR A 113 -2.12 -10.34 3.95
C THR A 113 -2.82 -10.74 2.63
N TRP A 114 -3.09 -9.81 1.72
CA TRP A 114 -3.75 -10.13 0.46
C TRP A 114 -2.91 -11.03 -0.44
N ILE A 115 -1.60 -10.78 -0.53
CA ILE A 115 -0.70 -11.64 -1.32
C ILE A 115 -0.54 -13.01 -0.65
N ALA A 116 -0.34 -13.05 0.67
CA ALA A 116 -0.23 -14.30 1.41
C ALA A 116 -1.43 -15.23 1.21
N ASN A 117 -2.64 -14.67 1.20
CA ASN A 117 -3.88 -15.45 0.99
C ASN A 117 -4.09 -15.92 -0.46
N ASN A 118 -3.43 -15.29 -1.43
CA ASN A 118 -3.52 -15.67 -2.85
C ASN A 118 -2.42 -16.63 -3.31
N LEU A 119 -1.51 -17.03 -2.41
CA LEU A 119 -0.53 -18.08 -2.62
C LEU A 119 -0.98 -19.36 -1.90
N ALA A 120 -1.27 -20.41 -2.68
CA ALA A 120 -1.57 -21.74 -2.17
C ALA A 120 -0.29 -22.56 -1.97
N GLY A 121 -0.30 -23.44 -0.96
CA GLY A 121 0.86 -24.25 -0.57
C GLY A 121 1.86 -23.51 0.31
N SER A 122 2.30 -24.15 1.40
CA SER A 122 3.19 -23.54 2.39
C SER A 122 4.52 -23.07 1.78
N TYR A 123 5.12 -23.90 0.91
CA TYR A 123 6.38 -23.60 0.25
C TYR A 123 6.28 -22.38 -0.69
N LYS A 124 5.31 -22.41 -1.62
CA LYS A 124 5.09 -21.32 -2.58
C LYS A 124 4.74 -20.01 -1.90
N ARG A 125 3.91 -20.05 -0.85
CA ARG A 125 3.58 -18.87 -0.04
C ARG A 125 4.81 -18.29 0.63
N SER A 126 5.63 -19.13 1.27
CA SER A 126 6.82 -18.67 1.99
C SER A 126 7.83 -18.02 1.04
N VAL A 127 8.12 -18.66 -0.10
CA VAL A 127 9.02 -18.12 -1.13
C VAL A 127 8.44 -16.84 -1.74
N GLY A 128 7.15 -16.83 -2.07
CA GLY A 128 6.48 -15.66 -2.65
C GLY A 128 6.50 -14.44 -1.72
N MET A 129 6.25 -14.65 -0.43
CA MET A 129 6.33 -13.59 0.58
C MET A 129 7.77 -13.11 0.79
N ALA A 130 8.75 -14.02 0.82
CA ALA A 130 10.16 -13.65 0.92
C ALA A 130 10.61 -12.79 -0.26
N LEU A 131 10.22 -13.16 -1.49
CA LEU A 131 10.49 -12.37 -2.68
C LEU A 131 9.79 -11.01 -2.64
N GLN A 132 8.52 -10.96 -2.24
CA GLN A 132 7.77 -9.72 -2.12
C GLN A 132 8.45 -8.74 -1.14
N ILE A 133 8.76 -9.20 0.06
CA ILE A 133 9.36 -8.37 1.11
C ILE A 133 10.79 -7.98 0.72
N GLY A 134 11.58 -8.94 0.23
CA GLY A 134 12.96 -8.72 -0.21
C GLY A 134 13.06 -7.68 -1.32
N LEU A 135 12.32 -7.86 -2.41
CA LEU A 135 12.26 -6.89 -3.51
C LEU A 135 11.59 -5.58 -3.06
N GLY A 136 10.63 -5.65 -2.15
CA GLY A 136 9.97 -4.51 -1.56
C GLY A 136 10.92 -3.53 -0.88
N ASN A 137 11.85 -4.05 -0.08
CA ASN A 137 12.84 -3.26 0.64
C ASN A 137 13.82 -2.53 -0.29
N LEU A 138 14.03 -2.99 -1.53
CA LEU A 138 14.78 -2.24 -2.54
C LEU A 138 14.13 -0.89 -2.86
N GLY A 139 12.81 -0.78 -2.63
CA GLY A 139 12.08 0.49 -2.68
C GLY A 139 12.66 1.55 -1.76
N GLY A 140 13.24 1.17 -0.62
CA GLY A 140 13.86 2.12 0.32
C GLY A 140 15.13 2.75 -0.22
N ALA A 141 15.95 1.98 -0.95
CA ALA A 141 17.15 2.51 -1.60
C ALA A 141 16.81 3.49 -2.74
N MET A 142 15.69 3.29 -3.43
CA MET A 142 15.18 4.25 -4.41
C MET A 142 14.62 5.49 -3.72
N ALA A 143 13.73 5.30 -2.73
CA ALA A 143 13.04 6.38 -2.02
C ALA A 143 13.99 7.34 -1.30
N SER A 144 15.12 6.84 -0.77
CA SER A 144 16.16 7.67 -0.13
C SER A 144 16.81 8.67 -1.08
N ASN A 145 16.59 8.57 -2.39
CA ASN A 145 17.12 9.48 -3.40
C ASN A 145 16.04 10.39 -4.03
N PHE A 146 14.76 10.27 -3.63
CA PHE A 146 13.67 11.00 -4.27
C PHE A 146 13.64 12.48 -3.89
N TYR A 147 13.95 12.79 -2.63
CA TYR A 147 13.94 14.16 -2.11
C TYR A 147 15.37 14.67 -2.05
N ARG A 148 15.84 15.21 -3.18
CA ARG A 148 17.19 15.75 -3.31
C ARG A 148 17.24 17.18 -2.78
N SER A 149 18.39 17.56 -2.21
CA SER A 149 18.62 18.94 -1.74
C SER A 149 18.48 19.99 -2.83
N VAL A 150 18.75 19.64 -4.09
CA VAL A 150 18.59 20.54 -5.25
C VAL A 150 17.14 20.87 -5.58
N ASP A 151 16.19 20.03 -5.15
CA ASP A 151 14.76 20.23 -5.39
C ASP A 151 14.07 20.97 -4.22
N ALA A 152 14.81 21.31 -3.17
CA ALA A 152 14.31 22.09 -2.04
C ALA A 152 13.94 23.52 -2.46
N PRO A 153 12.94 24.16 -1.82
CA PRO A 153 12.07 23.63 -0.75
C PRO A 153 10.83 22.86 -1.27
N LYS A 154 10.55 22.93 -2.59
CA LYS A 154 9.28 22.48 -3.16
C LYS A 154 9.19 20.96 -3.37
N TYR A 155 10.32 20.28 -3.50
CA TYR A 155 10.44 18.83 -3.69
C TYR A 155 9.44 18.22 -4.70
N LEU A 156 9.15 18.94 -5.80
CA LEU A 156 8.12 18.55 -6.77
C LEU A 156 8.41 17.19 -7.40
N LEU A 157 9.69 16.90 -7.69
CA LEU A 157 10.12 15.62 -8.21
C LEU A 157 9.85 14.49 -7.22
N GLY A 158 10.20 14.69 -5.95
CA GLY A 158 9.98 13.71 -4.89
C GLY A 158 8.50 13.35 -4.76
N HIS A 159 7.63 14.35 -4.61
CA HIS A 159 6.18 14.13 -4.56
C HIS A 159 5.63 13.50 -5.85
N GLY A 160 6.14 13.91 -7.02
CA GLY A 160 5.72 13.35 -8.32
C GLY A 160 6.09 11.87 -8.48
N LEU A 161 7.28 11.47 -8.03
CA LEU A 161 7.72 10.07 -8.04
C LEU A 161 6.84 9.22 -7.12
N GLU A 162 6.52 9.71 -5.92
CA GLU A 162 5.61 9.00 -5.01
C GLU A 162 4.22 8.80 -5.64
N ILE A 163 3.65 9.84 -6.25
CA ILE A 163 2.39 9.76 -7.00
C ILE A 163 2.47 8.69 -8.09
N MET A 164 3.56 8.68 -8.86
CA MET A 164 3.76 7.70 -9.94
C MET A 164 3.72 6.26 -9.39
N PHE A 165 4.43 5.95 -8.32
CA PHE A 165 4.40 4.62 -7.70
C PHE A 165 3.03 4.26 -7.13
N VAL A 166 2.33 5.23 -6.52
CA VAL A 166 0.98 5.03 -5.99
C VAL A 166 -0.02 4.73 -7.11
N VAL A 167 0.03 5.47 -8.21
CA VAL A 167 -0.84 5.28 -9.38
C VAL A 167 -0.59 3.90 -10.02
N PHE A 168 0.66 3.51 -10.23
CA PHE A 168 0.97 2.16 -10.71
C PHE A 168 0.47 1.07 -9.74
N GLY A 169 0.52 1.35 -8.44
CA GLY A 169 -0.10 0.56 -7.40
C GLY A 169 -1.60 0.35 -7.59
N LEU A 170 -2.34 1.45 -7.73
CA LEU A 170 -3.80 1.42 -7.92
C LEU A 170 -4.19 0.65 -9.18
N VAL A 171 -3.48 0.88 -10.29
CA VAL A 171 -3.70 0.12 -11.53
C VAL A 171 -3.45 -1.37 -11.29
N ALA A 172 -2.38 -1.74 -10.58
CA ALA A 172 -2.11 -3.13 -10.24
C ALA A 172 -3.19 -3.74 -9.31
N ILE A 173 -3.70 -2.98 -8.33
CA ILE A 173 -4.80 -3.42 -7.45
C ILE A 173 -6.06 -3.74 -8.25
N ILE A 174 -6.45 -2.83 -9.16
CA ILE A 174 -7.61 -2.99 -10.03
C ILE A 174 -7.42 -4.19 -10.96
N ALA A 175 -6.25 -4.29 -11.60
CA ALA A 175 -5.91 -5.41 -12.49
C ALA A 175 -5.95 -6.76 -11.78
N LEU A 176 -5.39 -6.85 -10.57
CA LEU A 176 -5.41 -8.07 -9.75
C LEU A 176 -6.83 -8.46 -9.36
N ARG A 177 -7.64 -7.51 -8.89
CA ARG A 177 -9.04 -7.78 -8.53
C ARG A 177 -9.88 -8.25 -9.73
N ILE A 178 -9.71 -7.64 -10.90
CA ILE A 178 -10.41 -8.07 -12.11
C ILE A 178 -9.94 -9.47 -12.50
N SER A 179 -8.64 -9.70 -12.55
CA SER A 179 -8.05 -11.00 -12.94
C SER A 179 -8.49 -12.12 -12.02
N TYR A 180 -8.37 -11.94 -10.70
CA TYR A 180 -8.83 -12.91 -9.71
C TYR A 180 -10.34 -13.13 -9.77
N GLY A 181 -11.13 -12.09 -10.02
CA GLY A 181 -12.58 -12.20 -10.19
C GLY A 181 -12.96 -13.02 -11.43
N VAL A 182 -12.27 -12.82 -12.56
CA VAL A 182 -12.48 -13.58 -13.79
C VAL A 182 -12.09 -15.05 -13.59
N ILE A 183 -10.96 -15.32 -12.94
CA ILE A 183 -10.50 -16.69 -12.67
C ILE A 183 -11.46 -17.40 -11.73
N ASN A 184 -11.91 -16.76 -10.64
CA ASN A 184 -12.88 -17.33 -9.71
C ASN A 184 -14.20 -17.66 -10.42
N LYS A 185 -14.76 -16.75 -11.23
CA LYS A 185 -15.99 -17.00 -12.02
C LYS A 185 -15.83 -18.13 -13.04
N LYS A 186 -14.66 -18.22 -13.69
CA LYS A 186 -14.37 -19.31 -14.64
C LYS A 186 -14.36 -20.66 -13.94
N ARG A 187 -13.76 -20.73 -12.74
CA ARG A 187 -13.67 -21.96 -11.93
C ARG A 187 -15.01 -22.39 -11.34
N GLU A 188 -15.89 -21.44 -10.99
CA GLU A 188 -17.27 -21.75 -10.60
C GLU A 188 -18.07 -22.38 -11.73
N ARG A 189 -17.90 -21.88 -12.96
CA ARG A 189 -18.66 -22.35 -14.13
C ARG A 189 -18.15 -23.68 -14.69
N SER A 190 -16.89 -24.04 -14.44
CA SER A 190 -16.27 -25.19 -15.09
C SER A 190 -16.68 -26.56 -14.51
N GLY A 191 -17.23 -26.63 -13.29
CA GLY A 191 -17.54 -27.90 -12.62
C GLY A 191 -16.34 -28.83 -12.36
N ALA A 192 -15.13 -28.46 -12.82
CA ALA A 192 -13.92 -29.29 -12.87
C ALA A 192 -13.36 -29.76 -11.51
N ALA A 193 -14.01 -29.43 -10.39
CA ALA A 193 -13.72 -30.02 -9.08
C ALA A 193 -14.47 -31.34 -8.86
N GLU A 194 -15.58 -31.59 -9.59
CA GLU A 194 -16.35 -32.83 -9.52
C GLU A 194 -15.52 -33.98 -10.12
N GLY A 195 -14.92 -34.79 -9.25
CA GLY A 195 -14.18 -36.01 -9.63
C GLY A 195 -12.71 -36.06 -9.22
N LEU A 196 -12.17 -35.02 -8.57
CA LEU A 196 -10.81 -35.05 -7.99
C LEU A 196 -10.87 -35.37 -6.50
N THR A 197 -9.96 -36.21 -6.01
CA THR A 197 -9.83 -36.49 -4.57
C THR A 197 -9.21 -35.30 -3.83
N ASP A 198 -9.44 -35.20 -2.51
CA ASP A 198 -8.88 -34.12 -1.68
C ASP A 198 -7.35 -34.02 -1.76
N GLU A 199 -6.67 -35.16 -1.92
CA GLU A 199 -5.22 -35.26 -2.08
C GLU A 199 -4.76 -34.70 -3.44
N GLN A 200 -5.47 -35.01 -4.53
CA GLN A 200 -5.21 -34.46 -5.86
C GLN A 200 -5.50 -32.95 -5.91
N LEU A 201 -6.53 -32.47 -5.21
CA LEU A 201 -6.84 -31.05 -5.08
C LEU A 201 -5.77 -30.30 -4.28
N ALA A 202 -5.18 -30.92 -3.26
CA ALA A 202 -4.09 -30.35 -2.48
C ALA A 202 -2.79 -30.23 -3.29
N ASP A 203 -2.44 -31.27 -4.05
CA ASP A 203 -1.25 -31.30 -4.92
C ASP A 203 -1.31 -30.26 -6.05
N LEU A 204 -2.51 -29.98 -6.57
CA LEU A 204 -2.71 -28.94 -7.59
C LEU A 204 -2.50 -27.51 -7.06
N GLY A 205 -2.49 -27.30 -5.73
CA GLY A 205 -2.23 -26.00 -5.11
C GLY A 205 -3.12 -24.88 -5.66
N ASP A 206 -2.53 -23.82 -6.22
CA ASP A 206 -3.28 -22.66 -6.74
C ASP A 206 -3.89 -22.92 -8.13
N LYS A 207 -3.46 -24.00 -8.80
CA LYS A 207 -4.11 -24.52 -10.02
C LYS A 207 -5.36 -25.34 -9.71
N SER A 208 -5.57 -25.69 -8.44
CA SER A 208 -6.74 -26.45 -8.02
C SER A 208 -8.04 -25.73 -8.41
N PRO A 209 -9.01 -26.42 -9.04
CA PRO A 209 -10.32 -25.85 -9.36
C PRO A 209 -11.10 -25.38 -8.12
N SER A 210 -10.79 -25.92 -6.94
CA SER A 210 -11.39 -25.54 -5.65
C SER A 210 -10.71 -24.32 -5.01
N PHE A 211 -9.49 -23.96 -5.41
CA PHE A 211 -8.83 -22.75 -4.90
C PHE A 211 -9.55 -21.49 -5.38
N ARG A 212 -9.90 -20.62 -4.42
CA ARG A 212 -10.52 -19.32 -4.66
C ARG A 212 -9.56 -18.22 -4.25
N TYR A 213 -9.26 -17.33 -5.19
CA TYR A 213 -8.49 -16.13 -4.88
C TYR A 213 -9.30 -15.26 -3.93
N THR A 214 -8.66 -14.78 -2.89
CA THR A 214 -9.26 -13.81 -1.96
C THR A 214 -9.34 -12.47 -2.70
N LEU A 215 -10.56 -11.93 -2.83
CA LEU A 215 -10.83 -10.62 -3.41
C LEU A 215 -10.85 -9.55 -2.33
#